data_AF-W7IFL9-F1
#
_entry.id   AF-W7IFL9-F1
#
_cell.length_a   1.000
_cell.length_b   1.000
_cell.length_c   1.000
_cell.angle_alpha   90.00
_cell.angle_beta   90.00
_cell.angle_gamma   90.00
#
_symmetry.space_group_name_H-M   'P 1'
#
loop_
_entity.id
_entity.type
_entity.pdbx_description
1 polymer ?
#
loop_
_entity_poly.entity_id
_entity_poly.type
_entity_poly.pdbx_seq_one_letter_code
_entity_poly.pdbx_strand_id
1 'polypeptide(L)' 'MTENIRVGDRVVAPLGVDEVEGVVLGVSSPGVRPMVTVQLDLAELDEPFVTSFPTEVVRLAA' A
#
# COMPACT_ATOMS: atom_id res chain seq x y z
N MET A 1 16.69 -7.32 2.58
CA MET A 1 15.97 -7.42 3.86
C MET A 1 14.52 -7.14 3.52
N THR A 2 13.60 -8.08 3.71
CA THR A 2 12.18 -7.85 3.40
C THR A 2 11.62 -6.99 4.53
N GLU A 3 11.37 -5.72 4.25
CA GLU A 3 10.72 -4.82 5.20
C GLU A 3 9.34 -5.40 5.55
N ASN A 4 9.06 -5.48 6.85
CA ASN A 4 7.88 -6.18 7.34
C ASN A 4 6.75 -5.16 7.48
N ILE A 5 6.02 -4.92 6.39
CA ILE A 5 4.93 -3.94 6.30
C ILE A 5 3.80 -4.32 7.28
N ARG A 6 3.29 -3.33 8.03
CA ARG A 6 2.25 -3.47 9.05
C ARG A 6 1.09 -2.51 8.81
N VAL A 7 -0.05 -2.81 9.43
CA VAL A 7 -1.19 -1.88 9.48
C VAL A 7 -0.76 -0.59 10.18
N GLY A 8 -1.06 0.54 9.56
CA GLY A 8 -0.69 1.89 10.00
C GLY A 8 0.62 2.40 9.39
N ASP A 9 1.42 1.55 8.72
CA ASP A 9 2.63 2.01 8.05
C ASP A 9 2.28 2.93 6.87
N ARG A 10 3.08 3.98 6.69
CA ARG A 10 3.08 4.76 5.46
C ARG A 10 3.89 4.04 4.40
N VAL A 11 3.33 3.97 3.20
CA VAL A 11 3.92 3.27 2.08
C VAL A 11 3.78 4.06 0.79
N VAL A 12 4.66 3.77 -0.15
CA VAL A 12 4.56 4.20 -1.55
C VAL A 12 4.13 3.01 -2.38
N ALA A 13 3.04 3.16 -3.14
CA ALA A 13 2.49 2.13 -4.00
C ALA A 13 2.35 2.64 -5.46
N PRO A 14 2.52 1.76 -6.46
CA PRO A 14 2.34 2.14 -7.86
C PRO A 14 0.86 2.31 -8.19
N LEU A 15 0.49 3.44 -8.80
CA LEU A 15 -0.85 3.70 -9.35
C LEU A 15 -0.72 4.15 -10.81
N GLY A 16 -0.95 3.22 -11.74
CA GLY A 16 -0.76 3.49 -13.16
C GLY A 16 0.71 3.67 -13.51
N VAL A 17 1.11 4.88 -13.92
CA VAL A 17 2.51 5.25 -14.21
C VAL A 17 3.17 6.03 -13.07
N ASP A 18 2.40 6.38 -12.05
CA ASP A 18 2.84 7.21 -10.94
C ASP A 18 3.03 6.39 -9.66
N GLU A 19 3.75 6.96 -8.71
CA GLU A 19 3.92 6.42 -7.37
C GLU A 19 3.19 7.33 -6.38
N VAL A 20 2.37 6.73 -5.52
CA VAL A 20 1.48 7.47 -4.63
C VAL A 20 1.69 6.99 -3.20
N GLU A 21 1.75 7.93 -2.27
CA GLU A 21 1.80 7.63 -0.84
C GLU A 21 0.43 7.15 -0.33
N GLY A 22 0.45 6.31 0.70
CA GLY A 22 -0.75 5.87 1.37
C GLY A 22 -0.46 5.21 2.70
N VAL A 23 -1.53 4.83 3.39
CA VAL A 23 -1.48 4.16 4.69
C VAL A 23 -2.02 2.74 4.56
N VAL A 24 -1.29 1.78 5.13
CA VAL A 24 -1.72 0.39 5.15
C VAL A 24 -2.89 0.20 6.12
N LEU A 25 -4.03 -0.25 5.60
CA LEU A 25 -5.22 -0.59 6.38
C LEU A 25 -5.29 -2.07 6.76
N GLY A 26 -4.63 -2.94 5.98
CA GLY A 26 -4.70 -4.38 6.19
C GLY A 26 -3.52 -5.11 5.56
N VAL A 27 -3.10 -6.21 6.19
CA VAL A 27 -2.11 -7.14 5.64
C VAL A 27 -2.76 -8.51 5.62
N SER A 28 -2.80 -9.14 4.45
CA SER A 28 -3.36 -10.48 4.27
C SER A 28 -2.33 -11.37 3.60
N SER A 29 -2.15 -12.59 4.13
CA SER A 29 -1.24 -13.58 3.54
C SER A 29 -2.00 -14.88 3.23
N PRO A 30 -2.93 -14.88 2.26
CA PRO A 30 -3.56 -16.12 1.84
C PRO A 30 -2.55 -16.98 1.06
N GLY A 31 -1.81 -17.82 1.79
CA GLY A 31 -1.13 -19.03 1.30
C GLY A 31 0.16 -18.85 0.48
N VAL A 32 0.28 -17.85 -0.40
CA VAL A 32 1.43 -17.78 -1.35
C VAL A 32 1.96 -16.36 -1.58
N ARG A 33 1.10 -15.33 -1.62
CA ARG A 33 1.52 -13.94 -1.83
C ARG A 33 0.89 -13.00 -0.81
N PRO A 34 1.70 -12.38 0.07
CA PRO A 34 1.23 -11.35 0.97
C PRO A 34 0.71 -10.15 0.19
N MET A 35 -0.53 -9.75 0.47
CA MET A 35 -1.19 -8.57 -0.08
C MET A 35 -1.39 -7.55 1.03
N VAL A 36 -1.19 -6.27 0.72
CA VAL A 36 -1.45 -5.14 1.60
C VAL A 36 -2.59 -4.30 1.04
N THR A 37 -3.58 -4.01 1.86
CA THR A 37 -4.63 -3.06 1.55
C THR A 37 -4.16 -1.68 1.99
N VAL A 38 -4.17 -0.71 1.07
CA VAL A 38 -3.63 0.63 1.26
C VAL A 38 -4.72 1.64 0.92
N GLN A 39 -4.88 2.65 1.76
CA GLN A 39 -5.59 3.88 1.46
C GLN A 39 -4.60 4.86 0.85
N LEU A 40 -4.77 5.23 -0.42
CA LEU A 40 -3.90 6.15 -1.13
C LEU A 40 -4.31 7.61 -0.87
N ASP A 41 -3.31 8.47 -0.68
CA ASP A 41 -3.46 9.90 -0.49
C ASP A 41 -3.45 10.60 -1.87
N LEU A 42 -4.58 10.55 -2.56
CA LEU A 42 -4.78 11.21 -3.86
C LEU A 42 -5.30 12.63 -3.65
N ALA A 43 -4.47 13.63 -3.91
CA ALA A 43 -4.83 15.04 -3.76
C ALA A 43 -6.02 15.50 -4.64
N GLU A 44 -6.36 14.73 -5.67
CA GLU A 44 -7.43 15.03 -6.63
C GLU A 44 -8.79 14.43 -6.23
N LEU A 45 -8.84 13.58 -5.19
CA LEU A 45 -10.07 12.94 -4.74
C LEU A 45 -10.49 13.47 -3.36
N ASP A 46 -11.77 13.81 -3.24
CA ASP A 46 -12.39 14.17 -1.96
C ASP A 46 -12.63 12.94 -1.07
N GLU A 47 -12.60 11.74 -1.64
CA GLU A 47 -12.85 10.47 -0.96
C GLU A 47 -11.61 9.56 -0.94
N PRO A 48 -11.39 8.80 0.16
CA PRO A 48 -10.24 7.92 0.28
C PRO A 48 -10.30 6.78 -0.73
N PHE A 49 -9.26 6.65 -1.56
CA PHE A 49 -9.15 5.56 -2.51
C PHE A 49 -8.44 4.36 -1.87
N VAL A 50 -9.17 3.26 -1.68
CA VAL A 50 -8.65 2.05 -1.03
C VAL A 50 -8.50 0.93 -2.05
N THR A 51 -7.29 0.36 -2.14
CA THR A 51 -7.00 -0.77 -3.03
C THR A 51 -5.97 -1.71 -2.41
N SER A 52 -5.76 -2.89 -3.01
CA SER A 52 -4.82 -3.89 -2.50
C SER A 52 -3.69 -4.18 -3.47
N PHE A 53 -2.46 -4.25 -2.95
CA PHE A 53 -1.25 -4.47 -3.71
C PHE A 53 -0.48 -5.69 -3.20
N PRO A 54 0.27 -6.40 -4.05
CA PRO A 54 1.30 -7.31 -3.60
C PRO A 54 2.32 -6.59 -2.72
N THR A 55 2.71 -7.18 -1.60
CA THR A 55 3.70 -6.55 -0.68
C THR A 55 5.04 -6.28 -1.37
N GLU A 56 5.39 -7.08 -2.39
CA GLU A 56 6.63 -6.93 -3.17
C GLU A 56 6.68 -5.67 -4.07
N VAL A 57 5.54 -5.05 -4.36
CA VAL A 57 5.49 -3.82 -5.18
C VAL A 57 5.34 -2.54 -4.34
N VAL A 58 5.18 -2.70 -3.03
CA VAL A 58 4.97 -1.60 -2.08
C VAL A 58 6.24 -1.36 -1.29
N ARG A 59 6.58 -0.10 -1.02
CA ARG A 59 7.77 0.30 -0.27
C ARG A 59 7.39 1.13 0.94
N LEU A 60 8.11 1.00 2.06
CA LEU A 60 7.91 1.91 3.19
C LEU A 60 8.25 3.35 2.77
N ALA A 61 7.40 4.31 3.14
CA ALA A 61 7.72 5.72 2.99
C ALA A 61 8.73 6.11 4.09
N ALA A 62 9.81 6.78 3.70
CA ALA A 62 10.91 7.18 4.58
C ALA A 62 10.59 8.43 5.43
#